data_AF-A0A0F9TUC4-F1
#
_entry.id   AF-A0A0F9TUC4-F1
#
_cell.length_a   1.000
_cell.length_b   1.000
_cell.length_c   1.000
_cell.angle_alpha   90.00
_cell.angle_beta   90.00
_cell.angle_gamma   90.00
#
_symmetry.space_group_name_H-M   'P 1'
#
loop_
_entity.id
_entity.type
_entity.pdbx_description
1 polymer ?
#
loop_
_entity_poly.entity_id
_entity_poly.type
_entity_poly.pdbx_seq_one_letter_code
_entity_poly.pdbx_strand_id
1 'polypeptide(L)'
;MVIVTDVISRLKSGDLKKGFYMDGYLAENLLPVPEFLKKDFDLVGIISGRGKVRTGKSTIGAQVGYYCAWLIAGGEMELKRNPEKTSEFLSVKVIKSPTRPVNFTLKNYAFAPDDLMRLGRILPKNSVIVYDEGRTGLDAKSTMTSLNKLLEDFFQECGQYNHVILIVLPDFFKLHADYAVSRSYFLIDVFLDHNFNRGFFNFYNEIQKDFLYNHGKKKLGVLARYTAGYASFEGRFTNWFPFDRKKYDTLKRLALKKKELTARRAKIKEQRDALIYMYKDETGCTLEEFSERLSKVLKKNIGRDAIKHAIQDYKIYLERKEEYDELMKEQSEYDEVNGKVN
;
A
#
# COMPACT_ATOMS: atom_id res chain seq x y z
N MET A 1 -10.60 -6.05 -23.95
CA MET A 1 -9.17 -6.35 -23.66
C MET A 1 -8.38 -6.28 -24.95
N VAL A 2 -7.20 -5.66 -24.88
CA VAL A 2 -6.29 -5.44 -26.00
C VAL A 2 -4.90 -5.99 -25.63
N ILE A 3 -4.08 -6.32 -26.62
CA ILE A 3 -2.69 -6.72 -26.38
C ILE A 3 -1.87 -5.44 -26.27
N VAL A 4 -1.26 -5.22 -25.12
CA VAL A 4 -0.39 -4.09 -24.86
C VAL A 4 1.07 -4.52 -24.83
N THR A 5 1.96 -3.57 -25.12
CA THR A 5 3.43 -3.73 -25.12
C THR A 5 3.96 -4.73 -26.15
N ASP A 6 5.28 -4.82 -26.24
CA ASP A 6 6.04 -5.71 -27.12
C ASP A 6 6.75 -6.83 -26.37
N VAL A 7 6.45 -7.03 -25.09
CA VAL A 7 7.12 -7.98 -24.19
C VAL A 7 6.72 -9.40 -24.48
N ILE A 8 7.68 -10.33 -24.52
CA ILE A 8 7.35 -11.75 -24.69
C ILE A 8 6.74 -12.29 -23.38
N SER A 9 5.45 -12.60 -23.41
CA SER A 9 4.74 -13.31 -22.36
C SER A 9 4.59 -14.79 -22.70
N ARG A 10 4.67 -15.66 -21.70
CA ARG A 10 4.35 -17.09 -21.88
C ARG A 10 2.90 -17.33 -21.49
N LEU A 11 2.12 -17.89 -22.41
CA LEU A 11 0.74 -18.30 -22.18
C LEU A 11 0.69 -19.57 -21.32
N LYS A 12 -0.50 -19.89 -20.78
CA LYS A 12 -0.73 -21.14 -20.05
C LYS A 12 -0.49 -22.39 -20.90
N SER A 13 -0.71 -22.29 -22.22
CA SER A 13 -0.40 -23.34 -23.19
C SER A 13 1.11 -23.60 -23.34
N GLY A 14 1.96 -22.71 -22.85
CA GLY A 14 3.41 -22.74 -23.08
C GLY A 14 3.87 -21.84 -24.22
N ASP A 15 2.95 -21.40 -25.08
CA ASP A 15 3.27 -20.56 -26.24
C ASP A 15 3.80 -19.19 -25.82
N LEU A 16 4.77 -18.70 -26.58
CA LEU A 16 5.28 -17.34 -26.43
C LEU A 16 4.39 -16.39 -27.23
N LYS A 17 3.90 -15.34 -26.58
CA LYS A 17 3.09 -14.29 -27.19
C LYS A 17 3.72 -12.94 -26.93
N LYS A 18 3.83 -12.12 -27.97
CA LYS A 18 4.27 -10.73 -27.84
C LYS A 18 3.16 -9.88 -27.20
N GLY A 19 3.52 -9.10 -26.19
CA GLY A 19 2.62 -8.32 -25.34
C GLY A 19 1.90 -9.14 -24.25
N PHE A 20 1.11 -8.45 -23.43
CA PHE A 20 0.15 -9.06 -22.50
C PHE A 20 -1.21 -8.38 -22.63
N TYR A 21 -2.25 -9.01 -22.09
CA TYR A 21 -3.60 -8.46 -22.16
C TYR A 21 -3.85 -7.42 -21.06
N MET A 22 -4.29 -6.23 -21.45
CA MET A 22 -4.83 -5.19 -20.58
C MET A 22 -6.19 -4.73 -21.12
N ASP A 23 -7.04 -4.16 -20.27
CA ASP A 23 -8.25 -3.53 -20.78
C ASP A 23 -7.92 -2.30 -21.64
N GLY A 24 -8.64 -2.10 -22.74
CA GLY A 24 -8.31 -1.04 -23.70
C GLY A 24 -8.54 0.36 -23.13
N TYR A 25 -9.62 0.54 -22.36
CA TYR A 25 -9.88 1.82 -21.70
C TYR A 25 -8.88 2.09 -20.59
N LEU A 26 -8.47 1.05 -19.85
CA LEU A 26 -7.41 1.19 -18.85
C LEU A 26 -6.09 1.60 -19.51
N ALA A 27 -5.71 0.95 -20.61
CA ALA A 27 -4.50 1.30 -21.35
C ALA A 27 -4.55 2.75 -21.87
N GLU A 28 -5.69 3.18 -22.41
CA GLU A 28 -5.91 4.53 -22.92
C GLU A 28 -5.81 5.60 -21.82
N ASN A 29 -6.40 5.36 -20.65
CA ASN A 29 -6.32 6.28 -19.50
C ASN A 29 -4.89 6.41 -18.95
N LEU A 30 -4.00 5.44 -19.24
CA LEU A 30 -2.60 5.45 -18.82
C LEU A 30 -1.66 6.00 -19.90
N LEU A 31 -2.10 6.21 -21.15
CA LEU A 31 -1.26 6.78 -22.21
C LEU A 31 -0.65 8.15 -21.87
N PRO A 32 -1.37 9.08 -21.19
CA PRO A 32 -0.82 10.40 -20.88
C PRO A 32 0.29 10.41 -19.82
N VAL A 33 0.59 9.28 -19.17
CA VAL A 33 1.50 9.22 -18.01
C VAL A 33 2.88 9.83 -18.30
N PRO A 34 3.59 9.56 -19.41
CA PRO A 34 4.88 10.18 -19.67
C PRO A 34 4.80 11.71 -19.78
N GLU A 35 3.77 12.25 -20.45
CA GLU A 35 3.57 13.71 -20.57
C GLU A 35 3.18 14.34 -19.24
N PHE A 36 2.44 13.60 -18.41
CA PHE A 36 2.10 14.03 -17.06
C PHE A 36 3.34 14.17 -16.18
N LEU A 37 4.24 13.17 -16.17
CA LEU A 37 5.49 13.21 -15.37
C LEU A 37 6.49 14.28 -15.84
N LYS A 38 6.47 14.65 -17.14
CA LYS A 38 7.30 15.76 -17.67
C LYS A 38 6.92 17.12 -17.11
N LYS A 39 5.73 17.27 -16.54
CA LYS A 39 5.25 18.50 -15.89
C LYS A 39 5.60 18.56 -14.40
N ASP A 40 6.55 17.73 -13.97
CA ASP A 40 7.02 17.63 -12.58
C ASP A 40 5.95 17.23 -11.55
N PHE A 41 4.96 16.44 -11.98
CA PHE A 41 3.96 15.84 -11.08
C PHE A 41 4.27 14.37 -10.80
N ASP A 42 3.95 13.95 -9.57
CA ASP A 42 3.84 12.53 -9.21
C ASP A 42 2.45 11.99 -9.60
N LEU A 43 2.40 10.80 -10.18
CA LEU A 43 1.15 10.12 -10.50
C LEU A 43 0.84 9.08 -9.44
N VAL A 44 -0.22 9.29 -8.66
CA VAL A 44 -0.65 8.33 -7.62
C VAL A 44 -1.91 7.60 -8.07
N GLY A 45 -1.85 6.27 -8.10
CA GLY A 45 -2.99 5.39 -8.39
C GLY A 45 -3.30 4.47 -7.22
N ILE A 46 -4.58 4.29 -6.89
CA ILE A 46 -5.01 3.39 -5.82
C ILE A 46 -5.60 2.11 -6.41
N ILE A 47 -5.29 0.97 -5.81
CA ILE A 47 -5.81 -0.34 -6.18
C ILE A 47 -6.42 -0.99 -4.95
N SER A 48 -7.74 -1.17 -4.95
CA SER A 48 -8.51 -1.73 -3.84
C SER A 48 -9.16 -3.05 -4.22
N GLY A 49 -9.77 -3.73 -3.25
CA GLY A 49 -10.50 -4.96 -3.50
C GLY A 49 -11.51 -5.29 -2.42
N ARG A 50 -12.23 -4.27 -1.95
CA ARG A 50 -13.40 -4.39 -1.06
C ARG A 50 -13.13 -5.19 0.23
N GLY A 51 -11.95 -5.07 0.81
CA GLY A 51 -11.51 -5.84 1.98
C GLY A 51 -11.26 -7.34 1.72
N LYS A 52 -11.57 -7.84 0.51
CA LYS A 52 -11.37 -9.23 0.11
C LYS A 52 -9.92 -9.48 -0.28
N VAL A 53 -9.49 -10.73 -0.16
CA VAL A 53 -8.11 -11.14 -0.50
C VAL A 53 -8.11 -12.23 -1.54
N ARG A 54 -6.98 -12.31 -2.25
CA ARG A 54 -6.82 -13.11 -3.46
C ARG A 54 -7.79 -12.71 -4.58
N THR A 55 -8.23 -11.44 -4.65
CA THR A 55 -9.06 -10.94 -5.75
C THR A 55 -8.27 -10.62 -7.03
N GLY A 56 -6.95 -10.42 -6.92
CA GLY A 56 -6.08 -10.09 -8.05
C GLY A 56 -5.47 -8.69 -8.00
N LYS A 57 -5.66 -7.94 -6.90
CA LYS A 57 -5.07 -6.60 -6.68
C LYS A 57 -3.59 -6.49 -7.04
N SER A 58 -2.75 -7.33 -6.45
CA SER A 58 -1.30 -7.36 -6.73
C SER A 58 -1.00 -7.62 -8.20
N THR A 59 -1.85 -8.42 -8.87
CA THR A 59 -1.67 -8.76 -10.28
C THR A 59 -1.98 -7.57 -11.18
N ILE A 60 -3.13 -6.90 -11.00
CA ILE A 60 -3.44 -5.70 -11.78
C ILE A 60 -2.47 -4.54 -11.46
N GLY A 61 -2.02 -4.42 -10.22
CA GLY A 61 -1.00 -3.43 -9.84
C GLY A 61 0.34 -3.68 -10.53
N ALA A 62 0.75 -4.93 -10.67
CA ALA A 62 1.95 -5.27 -11.44
C ALA A 62 1.77 -4.99 -12.95
N GLN A 63 0.58 -5.26 -13.50
CA GLN A 63 0.25 -5.00 -14.90
C GLN A 63 0.27 -3.51 -15.23
N VAL A 64 -0.44 -2.70 -14.43
CA VAL A 64 -0.48 -1.24 -14.56
C VAL A 64 0.92 -0.67 -14.36
N GLY A 65 1.64 -1.12 -13.32
CA GLY A 65 2.99 -0.64 -13.06
C GLY A 65 3.97 -0.96 -14.19
N TYR A 66 3.89 -2.17 -14.75
CA TYR A 66 4.72 -2.54 -15.90
C TYR A 66 4.37 -1.71 -17.14
N TYR A 67 3.08 -1.50 -17.42
CA TYR A 67 2.64 -0.71 -18.57
C TYR A 67 3.09 0.76 -18.46
N CYS A 68 2.95 1.38 -17.28
CA CYS A 68 3.47 2.73 -17.05
C CYS A 68 4.99 2.78 -17.25
N ALA A 69 5.74 1.81 -16.74
CA ALA A 69 7.19 1.76 -16.93
C ALA A 69 7.58 1.58 -18.41
N TRP A 70 6.79 0.82 -19.16
CA TRP A 70 6.97 0.64 -20.60
C TRP A 70 6.74 1.94 -21.38
N LEU A 71 5.69 2.70 -21.03
CA LEU A 71 5.41 4.02 -21.61
C LEU A 71 6.55 5.02 -21.29
N ILE A 72 7.00 5.05 -20.03
CA ILE A 72 8.10 5.91 -19.59
C ILE A 72 9.42 5.58 -20.31
N ALA A 73 9.64 4.31 -20.62
CA ALA A 73 10.80 3.85 -21.39
C ALA A 73 10.72 4.20 -22.88
N GLY A 74 9.69 4.93 -23.32
CA GLY A 74 9.51 5.44 -24.68
C GLY A 74 8.64 4.55 -25.58
N GLY A 75 7.92 3.59 -24.99
CA GLY A 75 6.93 2.81 -25.72
C GLY A 75 5.71 3.66 -26.09
N GLU A 76 5.21 3.50 -27.32
CA GLU A 76 4.04 4.23 -27.82
C GLU A 76 3.01 3.27 -28.42
N MET A 77 1.74 3.52 -28.13
CA MET A 77 0.61 2.73 -28.62
C MET A 77 -0.47 3.62 -29.24
N GLU A 78 -1.06 3.13 -30.32
CA GLU A 78 -2.27 3.68 -30.92
C GLU A 78 -3.47 2.85 -30.47
N LEU A 79 -4.48 3.52 -29.89
CA LEU A 79 -5.77 2.95 -29.55
C LEU A 79 -6.84 3.74 -30.28
N LYS A 80 -7.45 3.16 -31.32
CA LYS A 80 -8.54 3.80 -32.06
C LYS A 80 -9.87 3.20 -31.64
N ARG A 81 -10.72 3.99 -30.99
CA ARG A 81 -12.08 3.56 -30.59
C ARG A 81 -12.97 3.34 -31.82
N ASN A 82 -13.92 2.42 -31.71
CA ASN A 82 -15.00 2.29 -32.67
C ASN A 82 -16.07 3.34 -32.37
N PRO A 83 -16.36 4.29 -33.29
CA PRO A 83 -17.36 5.33 -33.07
C PRO A 83 -18.78 4.78 -32.97
N GLU A 84 -19.07 3.65 -33.62
CA GLU A 84 -20.39 3.02 -33.61
C GLU A 84 -20.60 2.12 -32.39
N LYS A 85 -19.51 1.54 -31.88
CA LYS A 85 -19.51 0.66 -30.72
C LYS A 85 -18.45 1.13 -29.74
N THR A 86 -18.83 2.04 -28.87
CA THR A 86 -17.89 2.69 -27.95
C THR A 86 -17.09 1.68 -27.12
N SER A 87 -17.65 0.50 -26.82
CA SER A 87 -17.05 -0.64 -26.10
C SER A 87 -15.95 -1.40 -26.86
N GLU A 88 -15.75 -1.11 -28.14
CA GLU A 88 -14.79 -1.79 -29.01
C GLU A 88 -13.69 -0.83 -29.51
N PHE A 89 -12.50 -1.38 -29.75
CA PHE A 89 -11.39 -0.68 -30.39
C PHE A 89 -11.23 -1.21 -31.82
N LEU A 90 -11.22 -0.31 -32.81
CA LEU A 90 -10.98 -0.63 -34.23
C LEU A 90 -9.55 -1.07 -34.48
N SER A 91 -8.60 -0.39 -33.85
CA SER A 91 -7.18 -0.73 -33.98
C SER A 91 -6.46 -0.55 -32.65
N VAL A 92 -5.60 -1.53 -32.38
CA VAL A 92 -4.68 -1.53 -31.24
C VAL A 92 -3.33 -1.91 -31.80
N LYS A 93 -2.40 -0.96 -31.86
CA LYS A 93 -1.08 -1.18 -32.46
C LYS A 93 -0.01 -0.58 -31.57
N VAL A 94 1.05 -1.34 -31.34
CA VAL A 94 2.31 -0.78 -30.81
C VAL A 94 2.93 0.01 -31.95
N ILE A 95 3.00 1.33 -31.81
CA ILE A 95 3.61 2.23 -32.79
C ILE A 95 5.13 2.12 -32.66
N LYS A 96 5.61 2.11 -31.41
CA LYS A 96 7.03 2.19 -31.09
C LYS A 96 7.35 1.36 -29.86
N SER A 97 8.40 0.56 -29.98
CA SER A 97 9.00 -0.14 -28.85
C SER A 97 9.79 0.82 -27.95
N PRO A 98 9.95 0.51 -26.65
CA PRO A 98 10.76 1.32 -25.74
C PRO A 98 12.16 1.58 -26.28
N THR A 99 12.60 2.84 -26.21
CA THR A 99 13.96 3.24 -26.58
C THR A 99 14.97 2.96 -25.47
N ARG A 100 14.47 2.80 -24.24
CA ARG A 100 15.25 2.50 -23.03
C ARG A 100 14.80 1.16 -22.43
N PRO A 101 15.64 0.52 -21.59
CA PRO A 101 15.21 -0.63 -20.82
C PRO A 101 14.00 -0.30 -19.92
N VAL A 102 13.01 -1.19 -19.87
CA VAL A 102 11.86 -1.06 -18.96
C VAL A 102 12.32 -1.31 -17.53
N ASN A 103 12.53 -0.24 -16.77
CA ASN A 103 13.05 -0.28 -15.41
C ASN A 103 11.95 -0.55 -14.37
N PHE A 104 11.37 -1.75 -14.44
CA PHE A 104 10.37 -2.20 -13.46
C PHE A 104 10.64 -3.65 -13.06
N THR A 105 11.06 -3.84 -11.81
CA THR A 105 11.46 -5.13 -11.24
C THR A 105 10.89 -5.30 -9.83
N LEU A 106 11.17 -6.44 -9.18
CA LEU A 106 10.80 -6.63 -7.77
C LEU A 106 11.47 -5.63 -6.81
N LYS A 107 12.51 -4.89 -7.24
CA LYS A 107 13.10 -3.80 -6.45
C LYS A 107 12.19 -2.58 -6.33
N ASN A 108 11.21 -2.46 -7.22
CA ASN A 108 10.22 -1.37 -7.25
C ASN A 108 9.04 -1.62 -6.28
N TYR A 109 9.06 -2.73 -5.53
CA TYR A 109 7.99 -3.07 -4.59
C TYR A 109 8.34 -2.67 -3.17
N ALA A 110 7.45 -1.90 -2.56
CA ALA A 110 7.43 -1.66 -1.12
C ALA A 110 6.39 -2.58 -0.47
N PHE A 111 6.82 -3.41 0.48
CA PHE A 111 5.92 -4.29 1.25
C PHE A 111 5.67 -3.77 2.67
N ALA A 112 6.39 -2.72 3.08
CA ALA A 112 6.24 -2.00 4.32
C ALA A 112 6.25 -0.49 4.05
N PRO A 113 5.62 0.33 4.91
CA PRO A 113 5.60 1.79 4.77
C PRO A 113 7.00 2.39 4.56
N ASP A 114 7.98 2.04 5.40
CA ASP A 114 9.35 2.58 5.32
C ASP A 114 10.05 2.27 3.98
N ASP A 115 9.69 1.15 3.34
CA ASP A 115 10.25 0.82 2.02
C ASP A 115 9.78 1.80 0.95
N LEU A 116 8.56 2.35 1.06
CA LEU A 116 8.04 3.31 0.09
C LEU A 116 8.86 4.59 0.09
N MET A 117 9.12 5.18 1.27
CA MET A 117 9.98 6.36 1.40
C MET A 117 11.39 6.10 0.90
N ARG A 118 11.97 4.96 1.32
CA ARG A 118 13.32 4.56 0.87
C ARG A 118 13.39 4.44 -0.65
N LEU A 119 12.38 3.84 -1.28
CA LEU A 119 12.34 3.69 -2.73
C LEU A 119 12.15 5.03 -3.45
N GLY A 120 11.30 5.92 -2.94
CA GLY A 120 11.14 7.27 -3.51
C GLY A 120 12.42 8.09 -3.54
N ARG A 121 13.31 7.91 -2.55
CA ARG A 121 14.60 8.62 -2.50
C ARG A 121 15.70 7.98 -3.37
N ILE A 122 15.69 6.65 -3.52
CA ILE A 122 16.79 5.92 -4.18
C ILE A 122 16.53 5.71 -5.68
N LEU A 123 15.27 5.57 -6.08
CA LEU A 123 14.94 5.34 -7.48
C LEU A 123 15.10 6.62 -8.30
N PRO A 124 15.54 6.52 -9.57
CA PRO A 124 15.66 7.68 -10.43
C PRO A 124 14.29 8.29 -10.75
N LYS A 125 14.25 9.57 -11.11
CA LYS A 125 13.02 10.25 -11.56
C LYS A 125 12.29 9.43 -12.64
N ASN A 126 10.96 9.54 -12.67
CA ASN A 126 10.10 8.77 -13.57
C ASN A 126 10.15 7.26 -13.31
N SER A 127 10.43 6.83 -12.08
CA SER A 127 10.32 5.41 -11.70
C SER A 127 8.89 5.06 -11.31
N VAL A 128 8.53 3.79 -11.51
CA VAL A 128 7.28 3.22 -11.02
C VAL A 128 7.55 2.53 -9.68
N ILE A 129 6.75 2.80 -8.66
CA ILE A 129 6.80 2.19 -7.34
C ILE A 129 5.44 1.55 -7.04
N VAL A 130 5.44 0.31 -6.55
CA VAL A 130 4.22 -0.37 -6.11
C VAL A 130 4.33 -0.63 -4.62
N TYR A 131 3.50 0.06 -3.84
CA TYR A 131 3.26 -0.28 -2.46
C TYR A 131 2.20 -1.38 -2.40
N ASP A 132 2.59 -2.60 -2.02
CA ASP A 132 1.66 -3.72 -1.94
C ASP A 132 1.54 -4.24 -0.51
N GLU A 133 0.44 -3.86 0.15
CA GLU A 133 0.18 -4.27 1.51
C GLU A 133 0.05 -5.80 1.58
N GLY A 134 1.10 -6.45 2.08
CA GLY A 134 1.00 -7.80 2.61
C GLY A 134 0.07 -7.75 3.81
N ARG A 135 -1.08 -8.41 3.73
CA ARG A 135 -2.08 -8.52 4.81
C ARG A 135 -1.45 -8.53 6.20
N THR A 136 -1.51 -7.41 6.92
CA THR A 136 -1.47 -7.40 8.39
C THR A 136 -2.89 -7.64 8.87
N GLY A 137 -3.24 -8.91 9.07
CA GLY A 137 -4.60 -9.35 9.38
C GLY A 137 -5.07 -9.09 10.82
N LEU A 138 -4.36 -8.31 11.64
CA LEU A 138 -4.75 -8.12 13.05
C LEU A 138 -4.81 -6.67 13.52
N ASP A 139 -4.32 -5.70 12.74
CA ASP A 139 -4.48 -4.29 13.14
C ASP A 139 -4.52 -3.34 11.94
N ALA A 140 -5.63 -3.41 11.22
CA ALA A 140 -5.89 -2.56 10.08
C ALA A 140 -6.13 -1.09 10.47
N LYS A 141 -6.23 -0.76 11.77
CA LYS A 141 -6.36 0.62 12.25
C LYS A 141 -4.97 1.23 12.43
N SER A 142 -4.09 0.61 13.22
CA SER A 142 -2.72 1.12 13.41
C SER A 142 -1.90 1.13 12.12
N THR A 143 -2.03 0.09 11.28
CA THR A 143 -1.33 0.05 9.98
C THR A 143 -1.80 1.17 9.05
N MET A 144 -3.07 1.56 9.10
CA MET A 144 -3.61 2.64 8.28
C MET A 144 -3.22 4.02 8.83
N THR A 145 -3.14 4.19 10.15
CA THR A 145 -2.60 5.41 10.76
C THR A 145 -1.14 5.61 10.36
N SER A 146 -0.31 4.57 10.48
CA SER A 146 1.09 4.62 10.03
C SER A 146 1.21 4.86 8.53
N LEU A 147 0.34 4.24 7.73
CA LEU A 147 0.34 4.46 6.28
C LEU A 147 -0.06 5.91 5.93
N ASN A 148 -1.12 6.45 6.53
CA ASN A 148 -1.56 7.82 6.26
C ASN A 148 -0.49 8.83 6.64
N LYS A 149 0.13 8.68 7.82
CA LYS A 149 1.26 9.52 8.24
C LYS A 149 2.44 9.39 7.29
N LEU A 150 2.79 8.16 6.87
CA LEU A 150 3.89 7.97 5.94
C LEU A 150 3.57 8.54 4.55
N LEU A 151 2.33 8.42 4.06
CA LEU A 151 1.93 9.07 2.82
C LEU A 151 2.00 10.59 2.96
N GLU A 152 1.66 11.14 4.13
CA GLU A 152 1.84 12.56 4.45
C GLU A 152 3.31 12.98 4.34
N ASP A 153 4.18 12.33 5.11
CA ASP A 153 5.62 12.59 5.12
C ASP A 153 6.20 12.42 3.70
N PHE A 154 5.79 11.35 3.01
CA PHE A 154 6.20 11.07 1.64
C PHE A 154 5.77 12.21 0.71
N PHE A 155 4.49 12.59 0.63
CA PHE A 155 4.03 13.61 -0.31
C PHE A 155 4.46 15.03 0.04
N GLN A 156 4.82 15.30 1.30
CA GLN A 156 5.47 16.56 1.70
C GLN A 156 6.92 16.62 1.21
N GLU A 157 7.67 15.52 1.33
CA GLU A 157 9.07 15.46 0.89
C GLU A 157 9.25 15.22 -0.62
N CYS A 158 8.30 14.52 -1.25
CA CYS A 158 8.51 13.85 -2.54
C CYS A 158 7.99 14.59 -3.76
N GLY A 159 7.42 15.79 -3.62
CA GLY A 159 6.83 16.57 -4.72
C GLY A 159 7.79 17.02 -5.84
N GLN A 160 8.93 16.35 -6.01
CA GLN A 160 9.96 16.62 -7.02
C GLN A 160 10.52 15.35 -7.68
N TYR A 161 10.10 14.14 -7.28
CA TYR A 161 10.67 12.89 -7.81
C TYR A 161 9.98 12.39 -9.09
N ASN A 162 8.81 12.90 -9.42
CA ASN A 162 8.04 12.59 -10.63
C ASN A 162 7.85 11.08 -10.79
N HIS A 163 7.47 10.39 -9.72
CA HIS A 163 7.26 8.95 -9.71
C HIS A 163 5.82 8.59 -10.05
N VAL A 164 5.64 7.37 -10.57
CA VAL A 164 4.33 6.71 -10.58
C VAL A 164 4.23 5.83 -9.35
N ILE A 165 3.27 6.10 -8.48
CA ILE A 165 3.09 5.41 -7.21
C ILE A 165 1.76 4.68 -7.22
N LEU A 166 1.81 3.35 -7.18
CA LEU A 166 0.62 2.51 -7.11
C LEU A 166 0.46 1.96 -5.69
N ILE A 167 -0.62 2.35 -5.03
CA ILE A 167 -0.92 1.95 -3.65
C ILE A 167 -1.96 0.84 -3.67
N VAL A 168 -1.54 -0.38 -3.37
CA VAL A 168 -2.40 -1.58 -3.34
C VAL A 168 -2.85 -1.84 -1.91
N LEU A 169 -4.15 -1.67 -1.67
CA LEU A 169 -4.76 -1.73 -0.34
C LEU A 169 -5.91 -2.73 -0.30
N PRO A 170 -6.27 -3.24 0.89
CA PRO A 170 -7.46 -4.04 1.06
C PRO A 170 -8.73 -3.22 0.80
N ASP A 171 -8.80 -1.99 1.31
CA ASP A 171 -10.00 -1.15 1.27
C ASP A 171 -9.63 0.33 1.06
N PHE A 172 -10.21 0.92 0.02
CA PHE A 172 -10.04 2.31 -0.39
C PHE A 172 -10.52 3.30 0.68
N PHE A 173 -11.64 2.99 1.36
CA PHE A 173 -12.27 3.90 2.33
C PHE A 173 -11.50 4.09 3.63
N LYS A 174 -10.39 3.34 3.82
CA LYS A 174 -9.52 3.45 5.00
C LYS A 174 -8.45 4.52 4.88
N LEU A 175 -8.19 4.99 3.66
CA LEU A 175 -7.29 6.12 3.43
C LEU A 175 -7.91 7.41 3.93
N HIS A 176 -7.06 8.36 4.31
CA HIS A 176 -7.50 9.74 4.54
C HIS A 176 -8.04 10.35 3.23
N ALA A 177 -9.00 11.28 3.34
CA ALA A 177 -9.65 11.90 2.17
C ALA A 177 -8.62 12.57 1.25
N ASP A 178 -7.60 13.21 1.83
CA ASP A 178 -6.55 13.88 1.05
C ASP A 178 -5.82 12.92 0.10
N TYR A 179 -5.49 11.70 0.53
CA TYR A 179 -4.83 10.72 -0.36
C TYR A 179 -5.81 9.96 -1.24
N ALA A 180 -6.98 9.63 -0.69
CA ALA A 180 -8.01 8.90 -1.40
C ALA A 180 -8.59 9.71 -2.57
N VAL A 181 -8.71 11.03 -2.41
CA VAL A 181 -9.34 11.94 -3.36
C VAL A 181 -8.31 12.89 -3.95
N SER A 182 -7.75 13.80 -3.16
CA SER A 182 -7.00 14.96 -3.66
C SER A 182 -5.68 14.59 -4.34
N ARG A 183 -4.91 13.65 -3.77
CA ARG A 183 -3.56 13.33 -4.24
C ARG A 183 -3.48 12.17 -5.23
N SER A 184 -4.56 11.41 -5.39
CA SER A 184 -4.61 10.30 -6.34
C SER A 184 -5.39 10.65 -7.59
N TYR A 185 -5.00 10.09 -8.73
CA TYR A 185 -5.62 10.38 -10.02
C TYR A 185 -6.67 9.34 -10.42
N PHE A 186 -6.54 8.12 -9.93
CA PHE A 186 -7.50 7.06 -10.22
C PHE A 186 -7.56 6.01 -9.12
N LEU A 187 -8.69 5.30 -9.13
CA LEU A 187 -8.93 4.10 -8.33
C LEU A 187 -9.28 2.93 -9.24
N ILE A 188 -8.65 1.79 -9.00
CA ILE A 188 -9.01 0.49 -9.58
C ILE A 188 -9.53 -0.39 -8.46
N ASP A 189 -10.85 -0.63 -8.43
CA ASP A 189 -11.47 -1.55 -7.48
C ASP A 189 -11.61 -2.94 -8.09
N VAL A 190 -10.87 -3.92 -7.54
CA VAL A 190 -10.82 -5.29 -8.02
C VAL A 190 -11.80 -6.19 -7.27
N PHE A 191 -12.70 -6.84 -8.01
CA PHE A 191 -13.71 -7.71 -7.42
C PHE A 191 -13.74 -9.10 -8.06
N LEU A 192 -14.53 -9.98 -7.45
CA LEU A 192 -14.87 -11.28 -7.99
C LEU A 192 -16.29 -11.21 -8.53
N ASP A 193 -16.58 -11.90 -9.63
CA ASP A 193 -17.95 -12.07 -10.09
C ASP A 193 -18.78 -12.96 -9.13
N HIS A 194 -20.05 -13.17 -9.47
CA HIS A 194 -20.96 -14.04 -8.73
C HIS A 194 -20.50 -15.51 -8.65
N ASN A 195 -19.64 -15.94 -9.58
CA ASN A 195 -19.05 -17.27 -9.64
C ASN A 195 -17.65 -17.33 -9.00
N PHE A 196 -17.25 -16.30 -8.26
CA PHE A 196 -15.92 -16.18 -7.63
C PHE A 196 -14.74 -16.16 -8.61
N ASN A 197 -14.99 -15.91 -9.90
CA ASN A 197 -13.94 -15.73 -10.89
C ASN A 197 -13.21 -14.41 -10.67
N ARG A 198 -11.90 -14.44 -10.86
CA ARG A 198 -11.02 -13.26 -10.81
C ARG A 198 -10.95 -12.58 -12.17
N GLY A 199 -10.38 -11.38 -12.17
CA GLY A 199 -10.06 -10.67 -13.39
C GLY A 199 -11.09 -9.60 -13.76
N PHE A 200 -11.83 -9.07 -12.79
CA PHE A 200 -12.78 -7.98 -12.97
C PHE A 200 -12.38 -6.77 -12.13
N PHE A 201 -12.58 -5.57 -12.68
CA PHE A 201 -12.33 -4.33 -11.96
C PHE A 201 -13.28 -3.21 -12.40
N ASN A 202 -13.50 -2.27 -11.49
CA ASN A 202 -14.12 -0.97 -11.76
C ASN A 202 -13.03 0.09 -11.75
N PHE A 203 -13.00 0.94 -12.79
CA PHE A 203 -12.13 2.10 -12.83
C PHE A 203 -12.91 3.34 -12.44
N TYR A 204 -12.31 4.18 -11.59
CA TYR A 204 -12.83 5.48 -11.21
C TYR A 204 -11.75 6.52 -11.46
N ASN A 205 -12.03 7.49 -12.33
CA ASN A 205 -11.22 8.70 -12.45
C ASN A 205 -11.41 9.61 -11.22
N GLU A 206 -10.74 10.76 -11.18
CA GLU A 206 -10.80 11.72 -10.07
C GLU A 206 -12.22 12.06 -9.62
N ILE A 207 -13.11 12.40 -10.56
CA ILE A 207 -14.48 12.83 -10.29
C ILE A 207 -15.31 11.69 -9.70
N GLN A 208 -15.33 10.52 -10.36
CA GLN A 208 -16.14 9.40 -9.87
C GLN A 208 -15.60 8.83 -8.56
N LYS A 209 -14.28 8.89 -8.36
CA LYS A 209 -13.62 8.44 -7.14
C LYS A 209 -13.91 9.37 -5.96
N ASP A 210 -13.90 10.69 -6.16
CA ASP A 210 -14.31 11.67 -5.14
C ASP A 210 -15.75 11.41 -4.70
N PHE A 211 -16.66 11.30 -5.67
CA PHE A 211 -18.06 10.99 -5.42
C PHE A 211 -18.21 9.68 -4.65
N LEU A 212 -17.53 8.62 -5.10
CA LEU A 212 -17.54 7.31 -4.46
C LEU A 212 -17.05 7.41 -3.01
N TYR A 213 -15.95 8.12 -2.75
CA TYR A 213 -15.39 8.24 -1.41
C TYR A 213 -16.37 8.93 -0.45
N ASN A 214 -16.91 10.10 -0.83
CA ASN A 214 -17.78 10.90 0.02
C ASN A 214 -19.14 10.24 0.30
N HIS A 215 -19.73 9.58 -0.71
CA HIS A 215 -21.02 8.90 -0.56
C HIS A 215 -20.86 7.50 0.01
N GLY A 216 -19.86 6.76 -0.46
CA GLY A 216 -19.59 5.38 -0.05
C GLY A 216 -19.19 5.31 1.42
N LYS A 217 -18.39 6.24 1.94
CA LYS A 217 -17.97 6.25 3.35
C LYS A 217 -19.14 6.38 4.33
N LYS A 218 -20.24 7.03 3.92
CA LYS A 218 -21.48 7.18 4.70
C LYS A 218 -22.35 5.91 4.72
N LYS A 219 -22.12 4.96 3.82
CA LYS A 219 -22.92 3.73 3.71
C LYS A 219 -22.38 2.63 4.64
N LEU A 220 -23.29 1.84 5.19
CA LEU A 220 -22.99 0.63 5.95
C LEU A 220 -22.87 -0.57 5.01
N GLY A 221 -21.87 -1.42 5.25
CA GLY A 221 -21.65 -2.65 4.48
C GLY A 221 -20.84 -2.43 3.20
N VAL A 222 -19.87 -3.32 2.98
CA VAL A 222 -18.87 -3.20 1.90
C VAL A 222 -19.50 -3.01 0.52
N LEU A 223 -20.54 -3.80 0.19
CA LEU A 223 -21.18 -3.70 -1.13
C LEU A 223 -21.79 -2.31 -1.34
N ALA A 224 -22.59 -1.83 -0.38
CA ALA A 224 -23.25 -0.54 -0.45
C ALA A 224 -22.26 0.63 -0.58
N ARG A 225 -21.06 0.51 0.02
CA ARG A 225 -20.01 1.52 -0.14
C ARG A 225 -19.50 1.61 -1.57
N TYR A 226 -19.15 0.47 -2.17
CA TYR A 226 -18.55 0.42 -3.50
C TYR A 226 -19.58 0.60 -4.64
N THR A 227 -20.88 0.44 -4.36
CA THR A 227 -21.97 0.74 -5.31
C THR A 227 -22.55 2.14 -5.13
N ALA A 228 -22.00 2.94 -4.20
CA ALA A 228 -22.51 4.29 -3.95
C ALA A 228 -22.23 5.25 -5.11
N GLY A 229 -21.23 4.98 -5.95
CA GLY A 229 -20.88 5.75 -7.13
C GLY A 229 -20.71 4.86 -8.36
N TYR A 230 -20.91 5.45 -9.53
CA TYR A 230 -20.73 4.78 -10.82
C TYR A 230 -19.25 4.74 -11.19
N ALA A 231 -18.78 3.61 -11.71
CA ALA A 231 -17.46 3.50 -12.30
C ALA A 231 -17.39 4.32 -13.60
N SER A 232 -16.23 4.88 -13.92
CA SER A 232 -15.97 5.46 -15.24
C SER A 232 -16.12 4.41 -16.33
N PHE A 233 -15.63 3.19 -16.05
CA PHE A 233 -15.86 1.99 -16.84
C PHE A 233 -15.58 0.74 -16.00
N GLU A 234 -16.14 -0.39 -16.44
CA GLU A 234 -15.83 -1.71 -15.93
C GLU A 234 -14.92 -2.44 -16.92
N GLY A 235 -13.98 -3.24 -16.42
CA GLY A 235 -13.00 -3.89 -17.26
C GLY A 235 -12.57 -5.26 -16.75
N ARG A 236 -11.77 -5.93 -17.59
CA ARG A 236 -11.19 -7.24 -17.27
C ARG A 236 -9.67 -7.24 -17.35
N PHE A 237 -9.04 -8.10 -16.55
CA PHE A 237 -7.60 -8.31 -16.57
C PHE A 237 -7.25 -9.80 -16.47
N THR A 238 -6.08 -10.14 -17.00
CA THR A 238 -5.61 -11.54 -17.04
C THR A 238 -4.75 -11.89 -15.83
N ASN A 239 -4.37 -13.16 -15.71
CA ASN A 239 -3.46 -13.62 -14.65
C ASN A 239 -1.98 -13.37 -14.94
N TRP A 240 -1.64 -12.66 -16.03
CA TRP A 240 -0.26 -12.36 -16.38
C TRP A 240 0.42 -11.54 -15.28
N PHE A 241 1.66 -11.88 -14.95
CA PHE A 241 2.46 -11.21 -13.94
C PHE A 241 3.87 -11.03 -14.49
N PRO A 242 4.45 -9.82 -14.45
CA PRO A 242 5.73 -9.51 -15.11
C PRO A 242 6.96 -10.16 -14.44
N PHE A 243 6.80 -10.80 -13.29
CA PHE A 243 7.90 -11.34 -12.49
C PHE A 243 7.71 -12.82 -12.16
N ASP A 244 8.78 -13.44 -11.69
CA ASP A 244 8.68 -14.74 -11.03
C ASP A 244 7.75 -14.62 -9.80
N ARG A 245 6.61 -15.33 -9.90
CA ARG A 245 5.59 -15.29 -8.87
C ARG A 245 6.05 -15.88 -7.54
N LYS A 246 6.86 -16.95 -7.56
CA LYS A 246 7.38 -17.59 -6.35
C LYS A 246 8.33 -16.64 -5.62
N LYS A 247 9.20 -15.94 -6.36
CA LYS A 247 10.10 -14.94 -5.79
C LYS A 247 9.35 -13.77 -5.16
N TYR A 248 8.36 -13.23 -5.87
CA TYR A 248 7.48 -12.18 -5.34
C TYR A 248 6.77 -12.63 -4.05
N ASP A 249 6.13 -13.80 -4.06
CA ASP A 249 5.40 -14.32 -2.90
C ASP A 249 6.35 -14.59 -1.71
N THR A 250 7.60 -14.98 -1.97
CA THR A 250 8.63 -15.17 -0.95
C THR A 250 9.01 -13.84 -0.29
N LEU A 251 9.30 -12.79 -1.07
CA LEU A 251 9.60 -11.45 -0.55
C LEU A 251 8.43 -10.91 0.29
N LYS A 252 7.21 -11.08 -0.21
CA LYS A 252 5.99 -10.67 0.50
C LYS A 252 5.84 -11.38 1.85
N ARG A 253 6.11 -12.69 1.91
CA ARG A 253 6.09 -13.45 3.18
C ARG A 253 7.21 -13.03 4.13
N LEU A 254 8.41 -12.73 3.63
CA LEU A 254 9.53 -12.27 4.46
C LEU A 254 9.22 -10.91 5.10
N ALA A 255 8.62 -9.98 4.35
CA ALA A 255 8.19 -8.69 4.89
C ALA A 255 7.18 -8.84 6.03
N LEU A 256 6.20 -9.74 5.87
CA LEU A 256 5.23 -10.08 6.93
C LEU A 256 5.91 -10.63 8.18
N LYS A 257 6.84 -11.58 8.04
CA LYS A 257 7.61 -12.15 9.16
C LYS A 257 8.46 -11.09 9.87
N LYS A 258 9.08 -10.16 9.12
CA LYS A 258 9.86 -9.06 9.70
C LYS A 258 9.00 -8.19 10.62
N LYS A 259 7.78 -7.84 10.19
CA LYS A 259 6.84 -7.05 10.99
C LYS A 259 6.40 -7.78 12.26
N GLU A 260 6.09 -9.07 12.16
CA GLU A 260 5.74 -9.91 13.32
C GLU A 260 6.88 -10.00 14.34
N LEU A 261 8.12 -10.17 13.87
CA LEU A 261 9.31 -10.17 14.72
C LEU A 261 9.52 -8.82 15.39
N THR A 262 9.30 -7.70 14.70
CA THR A 262 9.40 -6.36 15.30
C THR A 262 8.35 -6.16 16.39
N ALA A 263 7.10 -6.56 16.16
CA ALA A 263 6.04 -6.46 17.17
C ALA A 263 6.33 -7.34 18.41
N ARG A 264 6.80 -8.58 18.18
CA ARG A 264 7.22 -9.48 19.27
C ARG A 264 8.40 -8.91 20.05
N ARG A 265 9.40 -8.33 19.35
CA ARG A 265 10.56 -7.68 19.98
C ARG A 265 10.14 -6.46 20.81
N ALA A 266 9.19 -5.67 20.33
CA ALA A 266 8.65 -4.54 21.09
C ALA A 266 7.99 -5.02 22.39
N LYS A 267 7.14 -6.07 22.33
CA LYS A 267 6.52 -6.65 23.52
C LYS A 267 7.54 -7.26 24.50
N ILE A 268 8.57 -7.96 23.99
CA ILE A 268 9.65 -8.50 24.83
C ILE A 268 10.45 -7.36 25.48
N LYS A 269 10.73 -6.28 24.73
CA LYS A 269 11.39 -5.09 25.27
C LYS A 269 10.56 -4.51 26.41
N GLU A 270 9.26 -4.30 26.20
CA GLU A 270 8.33 -3.80 27.22
C GLU A 270 8.29 -4.69 28.47
N GLN A 271 8.14 -6.02 28.31
CA GLN A 271 8.15 -6.97 29.42
C GLN A 271 9.47 -6.96 30.19
N ARG A 272 10.60 -6.90 29.47
CA ARG A 272 11.93 -6.81 30.08
C ARG A 272 12.06 -5.51 30.87
N ASP A 273 11.65 -4.40 30.28
CA ASP A 273 11.78 -3.07 30.90
C ASP A 273 10.87 -2.96 32.14
N ALA A 274 9.68 -3.55 32.09
CA ALA A 274 8.78 -3.70 33.24
C ALA A 274 9.40 -4.55 34.37
N LEU A 275 9.98 -5.70 34.05
CA LEU A 275 10.64 -6.56 35.05
C LEU A 275 11.85 -5.87 35.69
N ILE A 276 12.62 -5.12 34.90
CA ILE A 276 13.74 -4.32 35.41
C ILE A 276 13.23 -3.24 36.37
N TYR A 277 12.14 -2.55 36.00
CA TYR A 277 11.50 -1.55 36.84
C TYR A 277 11.00 -2.15 38.16
N MET A 278 10.19 -3.20 38.10
CA MET A 278 9.62 -3.88 39.28
C MET A 278 10.72 -4.38 40.21
N TYR A 279 11.74 -5.05 39.68
CA TYR A 279 12.83 -5.57 40.50
C TYR A 279 13.60 -4.44 41.20
N LYS A 280 13.86 -3.32 40.52
CA LYS A 280 14.53 -2.17 41.14
C LYS A 280 13.68 -1.56 42.25
N ASP A 281 12.38 -1.43 42.02
CA ASP A 281 11.42 -0.87 42.97
C ASP A 281 11.30 -1.76 44.22
N GLU A 282 11.17 -3.07 44.03
CA GLU A 282 11.03 -4.05 45.12
C GLU A 282 12.32 -4.25 45.94
N THR A 283 13.50 -4.20 45.30
CA THR A 283 14.77 -4.50 45.98
C THR A 283 15.53 -3.28 46.47
N GLY A 284 15.16 -2.08 45.98
CA GLY A 284 15.89 -0.84 46.27
C GLY A 284 17.32 -0.79 45.75
N CYS A 285 17.74 -1.75 44.90
CA CYS A 285 19.13 -1.85 44.48
C CYS A 285 19.57 -0.65 43.63
N THR A 286 20.83 -0.28 43.79
CA THR A 286 21.47 0.74 42.95
C THR A 286 21.59 0.26 41.50
N LEU A 287 21.74 1.20 40.56
CA LEU A 287 21.93 0.84 39.15
C LEU A 287 23.22 0.02 38.96
N GLU A 288 24.26 0.32 39.73
CA GLU A 288 25.50 -0.46 39.83
C GLU A 288 25.24 -1.94 40.11
N GLU A 289 24.58 -2.24 41.23
CA GLU A 289 24.36 -3.60 41.71
C GLU A 289 23.50 -4.39 40.71
N PHE A 290 22.51 -3.72 40.11
CA PHE A 290 21.69 -4.33 39.06
C PHE A 290 22.56 -4.67 37.84
N SER A 291 23.40 -3.73 37.39
CA SER A 291 24.35 -3.91 36.28
C SER A 291 25.23 -5.12 36.49
N GLU A 292 25.83 -5.25 37.68
CA GLU A 292 26.70 -6.35 38.03
C GLU A 292 25.96 -7.69 38.04
N ARG A 293 24.78 -7.75 38.69
CA ARG A 293 23.95 -8.96 38.76
C ARG A 293 23.53 -9.42 37.37
N LEU A 294 23.03 -8.51 36.54
CA LEU A 294 22.58 -8.82 35.19
C LEU A 294 23.76 -9.24 34.30
N SER A 295 24.91 -8.58 34.46
CA SER A 295 26.13 -8.95 33.73
C SER A 295 26.62 -10.35 34.09
N LYS A 296 26.51 -10.73 35.37
CA LYS A 296 26.85 -12.07 35.85
C LYS A 296 25.92 -13.14 35.27
N VAL A 297 24.61 -12.89 35.24
CA VAL A 297 23.61 -13.83 34.69
C VAL A 297 23.80 -14.00 33.18
N LEU A 298 23.97 -12.90 32.44
CA LEU A 298 24.09 -12.92 30.99
C LEU A 298 25.49 -13.27 30.48
N LYS A 299 26.48 -13.37 31.38
CA LYS A 299 27.91 -13.56 31.06
C LYS A 299 28.39 -12.52 30.03
N LYS A 300 27.91 -11.28 30.15
CA LYS A 300 28.23 -10.16 29.26
C LYS A 300 28.17 -8.86 30.05
N ASN A 301 29.11 -7.94 29.82
CA ASN A 301 29.07 -6.63 30.45
C ASN A 301 27.83 -5.84 29.98
N ILE A 302 26.95 -5.51 30.92
CA ILE A 302 25.82 -4.61 30.73
C ILE A 302 26.17 -3.32 31.45
N GLY A 303 26.16 -2.20 30.72
CA GLY A 303 26.39 -0.88 31.29
C GLY A 303 25.15 -0.35 32.03
N ARG A 304 25.40 0.48 33.05
CA ARG A 304 24.35 1.09 33.89
C ARG A 304 23.35 1.92 33.08
N ASP A 305 23.83 2.57 32.03
CA ASP A 305 22.98 3.36 31.13
C ASP A 305 21.92 2.53 30.42
N ALA A 306 22.23 1.27 30.05
CA ALA A 306 21.25 0.39 29.42
C ALA A 306 20.08 0.08 30.36
N ILE A 307 20.35 -0.08 31.66
CA ILE A 307 19.34 -0.31 32.70
C ILE A 307 18.57 0.98 32.97
N LYS A 308 19.28 2.12 33.08
CA LYS A 308 18.66 3.44 33.25
C LYS A 308 17.69 3.75 32.12
N HIS A 309 18.09 3.52 30.87
CA HIS A 309 17.23 3.71 29.70
C HIS A 309 16.01 2.78 29.72
N ALA A 310 16.18 1.50 30.06
CA ALA A 310 15.04 0.57 30.19
C ALA A 310 14.02 1.06 31.23
N ILE A 311 14.48 1.50 32.40
CA ILE A 311 13.63 2.06 33.47
C ILE A 311 12.91 3.32 32.98
N GLN A 312 13.65 4.23 32.34
CA GLN A 312 13.09 5.50 31.87
C GLN A 312 12.08 5.30 30.74
N ASP A 313 12.39 4.42 29.78
CA ASP A 313 11.47 4.03 28.70
C ASP A 313 10.15 3.47 29.28
N TYR A 314 10.23 2.65 30.34
CA TYR A 314 9.03 2.10 30.99
C TYR A 314 8.25 3.15 31.81
N LYS A 315 8.92 4.08 32.49
CA LYS A 315 8.25 5.20 33.18
C LYS A 315 7.46 6.07 32.21
N ILE A 316 8.08 6.46 31.08
CA ILE A 316 7.41 7.22 30.01
C ILE A 316 6.21 6.43 29.46
N TYR A 317 6.33 5.10 29.36
CA TYR A 317 5.21 4.26 28.96
C TYR A 317 4.07 4.29 29.98
N LEU A 318 4.35 4.19 31.29
CA LEU A 318 3.33 4.29 32.34
C LEU A 318 2.62 5.65 32.32
N GLU A 319 3.37 6.74 32.24
CA GLU A 319 2.83 8.11 32.16
C GLU A 319 1.89 8.27 30.95
N ARG A 320 2.32 7.81 29.76
CA ARG A 320 1.48 7.87 28.54
C ARG A 320 0.26 6.96 28.59
N LYS A 321 0.35 5.86 29.33
CA LYS A 321 -0.76 4.92 29.49
C LYS A 321 -1.82 5.49 30.43
N GLU A 322 -1.41 6.12 31.52
CA GLU A 322 -2.30 6.84 32.43
C GLU A 322 -3.05 7.97 31.69
N GLU A 323 -2.33 8.81 30.93
CA GLU A 323 -2.92 9.87 30.09
C GLU A 323 -3.95 9.31 29.08
N TYR A 324 -3.63 8.18 28.45
CA TYR A 324 -4.55 7.54 27.51
C TYR A 324 -5.80 6.97 28.19
N ASP A 325 -5.65 6.35 29.36
CA ASP A 325 -6.76 5.76 30.12
C ASP A 325 -7.70 6.88 30.65
N GLU A 326 -7.14 8.04 31.04
CA GLU A 326 -7.92 9.24 31.41
C GLU A 326 -8.72 9.77 30.21
N LEU A 327 -8.09 9.97 29.05
CA LEU A 327 -8.76 10.42 27.82
C LEU A 327 -9.88 9.46 27.37
N MET A 328 -9.67 8.15 27.50
CA MET A 328 -10.68 7.15 27.17
C MET A 328 -11.86 7.20 28.14
N LYS A 329 -11.61 7.49 29.42
CA LYS A 329 -12.66 7.67 30.43
C LYS A 329 -13.48 8.92 30.14
N GLU A 330 -12.83 10.06 29.87
CA GLU A 330 -13.50 11.32 29.49
C GLU A 330 -14.37 11.14 28.24
N GLN A 331 -13.87 10.46 27.21
CA GLN A 331 -14.63 10.18 25.99
C GLN A 331 -15.86 9.31 26.29
N SER A 332 -15.73 8.30 27.14
CA SER A 332 -16.86 7.44 27.53
C SER A 332 -17.93 8.20 28.31
N GLU A 333 -17.54 9.10 29.22
CA GLU A 333 -18.46 9.97 29.97
C GLU A 333 -19.16 10.97 29.03
N TYR A 334 -18.44 11.54 28.06
CA TYR A 334 -19.01 12.41 27.03
C TYR A 334 -20.04 11.69 26.15
N ASP A 335 -19.74 10.45 25.73
CA ASP A 335 -20.62 9.64 24.89
C ASP A 335 -21.90 9.21 25.65
N GLU A 336 -21.81 8.93 26.96
CA GLU A 336 -22.97 8.62 27.81
C GLU A 336 -23.90 9.82 28.05
N VAL A 337 -23.34 11.03 28.16
CA VAL A 337 -24.11 12.27 28.32
C VAL A 337 -24.84 12.64 27.03
N ASN A 338 -24.16 12.53 25.88
CA ASN A 338 -24.72 12.93 24.59
C ASN A 338 -25.55 11.84 23.91
N GLY A 339 -25.35 10.56 24.26
CA GLY A 339 -26.14 9.43 23.77
C GLY A 339 -27.56 9.36 24.35
N LYS A 340 -27.87 10.10 25.41
CA LYS A 340 -29.22 10.21 26.01
C LYS A 340 -30.11 11.30 25.37
N VAL A 341 -29.61 11.99 24.34
CA VAL A 341 -30.30 13.11 23.67
C VAL A 341 -30.95 12.70 22.33
N ASN A 342 -30.97 11.41 21.99
CA ASN A 342 -31.70 10.89 20.82
C ASN A 342 -32.84 9.95 21.20
#